data_AF-A0A914YQ80-F1
#
_entry.id   AF-A0A914YQ80-F1
#
_cell.length_a   1.000
_cell.length_b   1.000
_cell.length_c   1.000
_cell.angle_alpha   90.00
_cell.angle_beta   90.00
_cell.angle_gamma   90.00
#
_symmetry.space_group_name_H-M   'P 1'
#
loop_
_entity.id
_entity.type
_entity.pdbx_description
1 polymer ?
#
loop_
_entity_poly.entity_id
_entity_poly.type
_entity_poly.pdbx_seq_one_letter_code
_entity_poly.pdbx_strand_id
1 'polypeptide(L)'
;MISFSKFLFPFFLLTFHYSVVFLNGTFNPIKSPEWPAPRDINFSSELTKTIKYFENEVWGIESFAINKETNLIYGSSKDGFILEIRLNANFTLEIIGRYVYGSQKVLKRRPLGVRFSRQNINELYFVDAYQGIFMFNIKNKRFTVVYTNKSMPYLNDFDFLQNGDLVLSQPSETHNDEYFHRIALENKPNGRLLLFDMKRKEFSVLVDELYTPNGVQVSEEDGNTIFFSEMMAYQIKRFDASKKPLKIEIVIDRLPGMPDNIRFDRNGETLIIPLAEERMNFGILNYPFIKHYMLLIYEMFLCDQRPNIGTFASVLFLNISNGEITQAWNDLTGKKNWWYNTSFAHQ
;
A
#
# COMPACT_ATOMS: atom_id res chain seq x y z
N MET A 1 -10.62 -21.77 -52.17
CA MET A 1 -10.36 -20.64 -51.24
C MET A 1 -9.91 -21.20 -49.91
N ILE A 2 -8.60 -21.20 -49.65
CA ILE A 2 -8.06 -21.56 -48.34
C ILE A 2 -8.41 -20.40 -47.40
N SER A 3 -9.16 -20.69 -46.34
CA SER A 3 -9.63 -19.66 -45.40
C SER A 3 -8.46 -18.87 -44.84
N PHE A 4 -8.46 -17.55 -45.09
CA PHE A 4 -7.51 -16.57 -44.55
C PHE A 4 -7.37 -16.68 -43.01
N SER A 5 -8.40 -17.20 -42.32
CA SER A 5 -8.39 -17.42 -40.86
C SER A 5 -7.38 -18.48 -40.38
N LYS A 6 -7.02 -19.46 -41.22
CA LYS A 6 -6.11 -20.56 -40.83
C LYS A 6 -4.63 -20.13 -40.77
N PHE A 7 -4.27 -19.02 -41.40
CA PHE A 7 -2.91 -18.46 -41.36
C PHE A 7 -2.78 -17.32 -40.33
N LEU A 8 -3.85 -16.55 -40.12
CA LEU A 8 -3.85 -15.46 -39.14
C LEU A 8 -3.64 -15.94 -37.71
N PHE A 9 -4.24 -17.06 -37.30
CA PHE A 9 -4.13 -17.56 -35.93
C PHE A 9 -2.70 -18.05 -35.58
N PRO A 10 -2.03 -18.91 -36.37
CA PRO A 10 -0.64 -19.27 -36.10
C PRO A 10 0.34 -18.12 -36.30
N PHE A 11 0.08 -17.19 -37.24
CA PHE A 11 0.92 -16.00 -37.40
C PHE A 11 0.79 -15.04 -36.21
N PHE A 12 -0.43 -14.85 -35.68
CA PHE A 12 -0.68 -14.11 -34.45
C PHE A 12 0.00 -14.79 -33.26
N LEU A 13 -0.08 -16.11 -33.12
CA LEU A 13 0.66 -16.84 -32.08
C LEU A 13 2.18 -16.69 -32.23
N LEU A 14 2.70 -16.68 -33.46
CA LEU A 14 4.13 -16.53 -33.72
C LEU A 14 4.63 -15.11 -33.43
N THR A 15 3.91 -14.07 -33.87
CA THR A 15 4.26 -12.67 -33.58
C THR A 15 4.01 -12.33 -32.12
N PHE A 16 2.99 -12.91 -31.48
CA PHE A 16 2.75 -12.85 -30.04
C PHE A 16 3.87 -13.53 -29.26
N HIS A 17 4.29 -14.72 -29.67
CA HIS A 17 5.45 -15.40 -29.07
C HIS A 17 6.75 -14.60 -29.28
N TYR A 18 6.94 -13.99 -30.46
CA TYR A 18 8.08 -13.12 -30.72
C TYR A 18 8.08 -11.87 -29.84
N SER A 19 6.90 -11.28 -29.59
CA SER A 19 6.77 -10.13 -28.68
C SER A 19 6.95 -10.54 -27.21
N VAL A 20 6.51 -11.74 -26.79
CA VAL A 20 6.84 -12.32 -25.47
C VAL A 20 8.36 -12.43 -25.29
N VAL A 21 9.07 -12.89 -26.32
CA VAL A 21 10.54 -13.13 -26.26
C VAL A 21 11.34 -11.82 -26.34
N PHE A 22 10.90 -10.83 -27.12
CA PHE A 22 11.65 -9.57 -27.32
C PHE A 22 11.26 -8.43 -26.37
N LEU A 23 10.07 -8.46 -25.74
CA LEU A 23 9.71 -7.51 -24.67
C LEU A 23 10.31 -7.89 -23.31
N ASN A 24 11.02 -9.03 -23.23
CA ASN A 24 11.62 -9.60 -22.01
C ASN A 24 12.91 -8.91 -21.54
N GLY A 25 12.91 -7.58 -21.49
CA GLY A 25 13.97 -6.84 -20.81
C GLY A 25 13.76 -6.70 -19.31
N THR A 26 12.51 -6.69 -18.81
CA THR A 26 12.21 -6.22 -17.44
C THR A 26 11.25 -7.08 -16.61
N PHE A 27 10.41 -7.91 -17.23
CA PHE A 27 9.52 -8.83 -16.51
C PHE A 27 10.12 -10.23 -16.47
N ASN A 28 10.43 -10.74 -15.27
CA ASN A 28 11.05 -12.05 -15.12
C ASN A 28 10.36 -12.86 -14.00
N PRO A 29 9.09 -13.28 -14.16
CA PRO A 29 8.32 -13.91 -13.11
C PRO A 29 8.99 -15.19 -12.62
N ILE A 30 9.03 -15.36 -11.30
CA ILE A 30 9.46 -16.62 -10.69
C ILE A 30 8.26 -17.52 -10.42
N LYS A 31 8.52 -18.80 -10.13
CA LYS A 31 7.51 -19.64 -9.47
C LYS A 31 7.16 -18.97 -8.14
N SER A 32 5.89 -18.63 -7.93
CA SER A 32 5.46 -18.06 -6.65
C SER A 32 5.74 -19.03 -5.51
N PRO A 33 6.06 -18.54 -4.30
CA PRO A 33 6.10 -19.40 -3.13
C PRO A 33 4.77 -20.11 -2.90
N GLU A 34 4.84 -21.33 -2.37
CA GLU A 34 3.66 -22.08 -1.96
C GLU A 34 3.20 -21.54 -0.59
N TRP A 35 2.37 -20.50 -0.62
CA TRP A 35 1.76 -19.97 0.59
C TRP A 35 0.78 -20.98 1.18
N PRO A 36 0.79 -21.22 2.51
CA PRO A 36 -0.16 -22.12 3.13
C PRO A 36 -1.60 -21.64 2.91
N ALA A 37 -2.56 -22.56 2.97
CA ALA A 37 -3.99 -22.25 2.82
C ALA A 37 -4.42 -21.11 3.77
N PRO A 38 -5.32 -20.22 3.32
CA PRO A 38 -5.82 -19.13 4.16
C PRO A 38 -6.45 -19.67 5.44
N ARG A 39 -6.37 -18.87 6.52
CA ARG A 39 -7.14 -19.11 7.74
C ARG A 39 -8.63 -19.05 7.42
N ASP A 40 -9.37 -19.95 8.05
CA ASP A 40 -10.82 -19.86 8.08
C ASP A 40 -11.21 -18.76 9.09
N ILE A 41 -11.69 -17.63 8.59
CA ILE A 41 -12.07 -16.47 9.39
C ILE A 41 -13.56 -16.23 9.17
N ASN A 42 -14.31 -16.19 10.27
CA ASN A 42 -15.73 -15.88 10.23
C ASN A 42 -15.93 -14.35 10.18
N PHE A 43 -16.21 -13.83 8.99
CA PHE A 43 -16.44 -12.40 8.79
C PHE A 43 -17.88 -11.99 9.10
N SER A 44 -18.04 -10.88 9.82
CA SER A 44 -19.32 -10.19 9.99
C SER A 44 -19.55 -9.15 8.90
N SER A 45 -20.81 -8.76 8.69
CA SER A 45 -21.22 -7.79 7.66
C SER A 45 -21.15 -6.32 8.12
N GLU A 46 -20.31 -5.99 9.10
CA GLU A 46 -20.25 -4.62 9.65
C GLU A 46 -19.85 -3.58 8.61
N LEU A 47 -18.93 -3.90 7.68
CA LEU A 47 -18.55 -2.95 6.62
C LEU A 47 -19.71 -2.65 5.67
N THR A 48 -20.63 -3.60 5.45
CA THR A 48 -21.84 -3.37 4.64
C THR A 48 -22.69 -2.22 5.19
N LYS A 49 -22.70 -2.03 6.52
CA LYS A 49 -23.50 -1.00 7.21
C LYS A 49 -22.86 0.39 7.16
N THR A 50 -21.62 0.51 6.69
CA THR A 50 -20.89 1.78 6.67
C THR A 50 -21.44 2.76 5.63
N ILE A 51 -21.29 4.05 5.88
CA ILE A 51 -21.64 5.13 4.97
C ILE A 51 -20.35 5.63 4.29
N LYS A 52 -20.42 5.90 2.98
CA LYS A 52 -19.33 6.55 2.26
C LYS A 52 -19.55 8.05 2.28
N TYR A 53 -18.53 8.80 2.67
CA TYR A 53 -18.51 10.26 2.55
C TYR A 53 -17.62 10.68 1.37
N PHE A 54 -17.93 11.84 0.78
CA PHE A 54 -17.13 12.48 -0.28
C PHE A 54 -16.93 11.64 -1.55
N GLU A 55 -17.89 10.74 -1.85
CA GLU A 55 -17.84 9.91 -3.05
C GLU A 55 -17.89 10.80 -4.30
N ASN A 56 -16.89 10.64 -5.19
CA ASN A 56 -16.67 11.49 -6.37
C ASN A 56 -16.23 12.94 -6.09
N GLU A 57 -16.00 13.34 -4.84
CA GLU A 57 -15.49 14.68 -4.49
C GLU A 57 -13.96 14.70 -4.36
N VAL A 58 -13.38 13.58 -3.91
CA VAL A 58 -11.93 13.41 -3.71
C VAL A 58 -11.45 12.12 -4.33
N TRP A 59 -10.24 12.15 -4.89
CA TRP A 59 -9.71 11.03 -5.67
C TRP A 59 -8.49 10.38 -5.01
N GLY A 60 -8.57 9.06 -4.79
CA GLY A 60 -7.43 8.21 -4.47
C GLY A 60 -6.70 8.58 -3.17
N ILE A 61 -7.45 8.83 -2.10
CA ILE A 61 -6.86 8.99 -0.76
C ILE A 61 -6.44 7.61 -0.25
N GLU A 62 -5.18 7.49 0.19
CA GLU A 62 -4.60 6.21 0.66
C GLU A 62 -4.06 6.24 2.08
N SER A 63 -4.26 7.33 2.80
CA SER A 63 -3.87 7.40 4.20
C SER A 63 -4.53 8.59 4.85
N PHE A 64 -4.82 8.40 6.14
CA PHE A 64 -5.25 9.46 7.02
C PHE A 64 -4.34 9.55 8.24
N ALA A 65 -4.17 10.76 8.74
CA ALA A 65 -3.54 11.05 10.03
C ALA A 65 -4.51 11.87 10.88
N ILE A 66 -4.61 11.54 12.16
CA ILE A 66 -5.43 12.28 13.11
C ILE A 66 -4.52 13.25 13.88
N ASN A 67 -4.91 14.51 13.92
CA ASN A 67 -4.28 15.47 14.82
C ASN A 67 -4.79 15.20 16.24
N LYS A 68 -3.91 14.75 17.14
CA LYS A 68 -4.26 14.35 18.51
C LYS A 68 -4.79 15.49 19.38
N GLU A 69 -4.51 16.76 19.05
CA GLU A 69 -5.01 17.92 19.80
C GLU A 69 -6.40 18.36 19.34
N THR A 70 -6.63 18.39 18.02
CA THR A 70 -7.87 18.91 17.45
C THR A 70 -8.90 17.83 17.09
N ASN A 71 -8.50 16.56 17.08
CA ASN A 71 -9.26 15.42 16.56
C ASN A 71 -9.69 15.58 15.10
N LEU A 72 -9.02 16.46 14.34
CA LEU A 72 -9.24 16.60 12.92
C LEU A 72 -8.47 15.53 12.15
N ILE A 73 -9.09 15.03 11.08
CA ILE A 73 -8.48 14.06 10.18
C ILE A 73 -7.83 14.80 9.02
N TYR A 74 -6.63 14.38 8.64
CA TYR A 74 -5.91 14.92 7.51
C TYR A 74 -5.53 13.81 6.55
N GLY A 75 -5.58 14.11 5.26
CA GLY A 75 -5.19 13.16 4.22
C GLY A 75 -4.70 13.89 2.98
N SER A 76 -4.40 13.12 1.95
CA SER A 76 -3.96 13.66 0.68
C SER A 76 -4.50 12.85 -0.49
N SER A 77 -4.97 13.54 -1.51
CA SER A 77 -5.52 12.93 -2.71
C SER A 77 -4.46 12.73 -3.80
N LYS A 78 -4.78 11.88 -4.77
CA LYS A 78 -3.92 11.51 -5.90
C LYS A 78 -3.55 12.69 -6.82
N ASP A 79 -4.36 13.74 -6.88
CA ASP A 79 -4.07 14.99 -7.60
C ASP A 79 -3.24 16.00 -6.78
N GLY A 80 -2.92 15.64 -5.53
CA GLY A 80 -1.99 16.32 -4.64
C GLY A 80 -2.64 17.31 -3.69
N PHE A 81 -3.98 17.33 -3.54
CA PHE A 81 -4.61 18.16 -2.53
C PHE A 81 -4.34 17.62 -1.13
N ILE A 82 -4.23 18.55 -0.18
CA ILE A 82 -4.13 18.29 1.25
C ILE A 82 -5.50 18.59 1.83
N LEU A 83 -6.07 17.57 2.47
CA LEU A 83 -7.45 17.54 2.90
C LEU A 83 -7.48 17.63 4.42
N GLU A 84 -8.40 18.45 4.94
CA GLU A 84 -8.79 18.47 6.34
C GLU A 84 -10.25 18.01 6.42
N ILE A 85 -10.53 17.03 7.27
CA ILE A 85 -11.86 16.46 7.47
C ILE A 85 -12.25 16.67 8.93
N ARG A 86 -13.36 17.37 9.14
CA ARG A 86 -13.92 17.63 10.47
C ARG A 86 -14.97 16.59 10.80
N LEU A 87 -14.85 16.03 12.00
CA LEU A 87 -15.78 15.06 12.58
C LEU A 87 -17.00 15.79 13.19
N ASN A 88 -17.86 16.36 12.35
CA ASN A 88 -19.18 16.85 12.76
C ASN A 88 -20.28 15.88 12.30
N ALA A 89 -21.55 16.19 12.58
CA ALA A 89 -22.68 15.28 12.30
C ALA A 89 -22.74 14.78 10.84
N ASN A 90 -22.22 15.56 9.88
CA ASN A 90 -22.26 15.21 8.46
C ASN A 90 -20.88 14.99 7.83
N PHE A 91 -19.80 15.09 8.60
CA PHE A 91 -18.43 15.27 8.13
C PHE A 91 -18.30 16.46 7.16
N THR A 92 -17.28 17.29 7.34
CA THR A 92 -17.00 18.37 6.36
C THR A 92 -15.57 18.30 5.90
N LEU A 93 -15.36 18.41 4.60
CA LEU A 93 -14.05 18.39 3.96
C LEU A 93 -13.65 19.79 3.51
N GLU A 94 -12.42 20.19 3.84
CA GLU A 94 -11.78 21.41 3.37
C GLU A 94 -10.47 21.06 2.67
N ILE A 95 -10.24 21.65 1.49
CA ILE A 95 -8.92 21.62 0.84
C ILE A 95 -8.09 22.75 1.43
N ILE A 96 -7.14 22.40 2.30
CA ILE A 96 -6.32 23.37 3.03
C ILE A 96 -5.00 23.70 2.33
N GLY A 97 -4.65 22.94 1.30
CA GLY A 97 -3.44 23.11 0.54
C GLY A 97 -3.34 22.15 -0.64
N ARG A 98 -2.26 22.27 -1.39
CA ARG A 98 -1.88 21.33 -2.45
C ARG A 98 -0.38 21.20 -2.44
N TYR A 99 0.13 19.97 -2.40
CA TYR A 99 1.55 19.78 -2.62
C TYR A 99 1.85 19.77 -4.10
N VAL A 100 2.72 20.70 -4.51
CA VAL A 100 3.11 20.88 -5.90
C VAL A 100 4.63 20.87 -5.92
N TYR A 101 5.18 19.81 -6.52
CA TYR A 101 6.59 19.70 -6.83
C TYR A 101 6.74 19.45 -8.33
N GLY A 102 7.71 20.13 -8.95
CA GLY A 102 7.95 20.13 -10.40
C GLY A 102 6.86 20.80 -11.26
N SER A 103 6.98 20.69 -12.59
CA SER A 103 6.07 21.35 -13.53
C SER A 103 4.73 20.62 -13.65
N GLN A 104 3.62 21.37 -13.71
CA GLN A 104 2.26 20.81 -13.75
C GLN A 104 1.95 19.97 -14.99
N LYS A 105 2.77 20.05 -16.05
CA LYS A 105 2.48 19.42 -17.34
C LYS A 105 2.74 17.90 -17.39
N VAL A 106 3.51 17.29 -16.48
CA VAL A 106 4.00 15.90 -16.69
C VAL A 106 4.18 15.02 -15.43
N LEU A 107 4.02 15.50 -14.18
CA LEU A 107 4.38 14.68 -13.01
C LEU A 107 3.20 13.87 -12.44
N LYS A 108 3.32 12.54 -12.49
CA LYS A 108 2.47 11.59 -11.75
C LYS A 108 2.67 11.80 -10.25
N ARG A 109 1.57 11.74 -9.49
CA ARG A 109 1.56 11.86 -8.03
C ARG A 109 0.76 10.73 -7.43
N ARG A 110 1.17 10.30 -6.24
CA ARG A 110 0.50 9.27 -5.49
C ARG A 110 0.98 9.33 -4.05
N PRO A 111 0.36 10.16 -3.21
CA PRO A 111 0.68 10.14 -1.80
C PRO A 111 0.03 8.89 -1.19
N LEU A 112 0.83 8.05 -0.54
CA LEU A 112 0.41 6.72 -0.06
C LEU A 112 0.46 6.58 1.46
N GLY A 113 1.40 7.25 2.11
CA GLY A 113 1.49 7.32 3.57
C GLY A 113 1.34 8.76 4.04
N VAL A 114 0.63 8.97 5.15
CA VAL A 114 0.46 10.28 5.80
C VAL A 114 0.59 10.11 7.32
N ARG A 115 1.42 10.93 7.98
CA ARG A 115 1.59 10.94 9.45
C ARG A 115 1.89 12.34 9.97
N PHE A 116 1.41 12.65 11.17
CA PHE A 116 1.94 13.79 11.92
C PHE A 116 3.32 13.47 12.48
N SER A 117 4.20 14.47 12.52
CA SER A 117 5.48 14.35 13.22
C SER A 117 5.26 14.10 14.71
N ARG A 118 6.05 13.18 15.27
CA ARG A 118 6.10 12.94 16.72
C ARG A 118 6.67 14.15 17.48
N GLN A 119 7.42 15.02 16.81
CA GLN A 119 8.08 16.20 17.42
C GLN A 119 7.26 17.48 17.28
N ASN A 120 6.42 17.59 16.25
CA ASN A 120 5.61 18.77 16.00
C ASN A 120 4.25 18.39 15.41
N ILE A 121 3.20 18.51 16.24
CA ILE A 121 1.81 18.17 15.87
C ILE A 121 1.24 19.01 14.73
N ASN A 122 1.90 20.11 14.36
CA ASN A 122 1.50 20.93 13.22
C ASN A 122 2.16 20.49 11.90
N GLU A 123 3.10 19.55 11.93
CA GLU A 123 3.79 19.08 10.73
C GLU A 123 3.22 17.75 10.26
N LEU A 124 2.50 17.80 9.16
CA LEU A 124 1.95 16.65 8.46
C LEU A 124 2.92 16.21 7.38
N TYR A 125 3.47 15.01 7.52
CA TYR A 125 4.35 14.39 6.54
C TYR A 125 3.56 13.44 5.65
N PHE A 126 3.97 13.37 4.39
CA PHE A 126 3.45 12.37 3.46
C PHE A 126 4.54 11.91 2.51
N VAL A 127 4.44 10.65 2.12
CA VAL A 127 5.35 10.00 1.18
C VAL A 127 4.61 9.72 -0.11
N ASP A 128 5.21 10.12 -1.22
CA ASP A 128 4.68 9.98 -2.57
C ASP A 128 5.45 8.88 -3.31
N ALA A 129 4.72 7.99 -3.97
CA ALA A 129 5.26 6.84 -4.69
C ALA A 129 6.25 7.20 -5.82
N TYR A 130 6.21 8.44 -6.31
CA TYR A 130 6.98 8.92 -7.45
C TYR A 130 7.93 10.08 -7.10
N GLN A 131 7.55 10.93 -6.13
CA GLN A 131 8.19 12.24 -5.96
C GLN A 131 9.05 12.38 -4.70
N GLY A 132 8.82 11.53 -3.68
CA GLY A 132 9.61 11.51 -2.45
C GLY A 132 8.83 11.88 -1.19
N ILE A 133 9.47 12.60 -0.27
CA ILE A 133 8.97 12.88 1.08
C ILE A 133 8.72 14.38 1.21
N PHE A 134 7.56 14.71 1.77
CA PHE A 134 7.09 16.07 1.90
C PHE A 134 6.52 16.34 3.28
N MET A 135 6.50 17.62 3.65
CA MET A 135 5.89 18.11 4.87
C MET A 135 4.98 19.30 4.55
N PHE A 136 3.83 19.34 5.20
CA PHE A 136 2.94 20.48 5.22
C PHE A 136 2.68 20.91 6.66
N ASN A 137 2.97 22.17 6.97
CA ASN A 137 2.66 22.73 8.26
C ASN A 137 1.22 23.27 8.25
N ILE A 138 0.33 22.64 9.01
CA ILE A 138 -1.11 22.94 8.99
C ILE A 138 -1.44 24.32 9.58
N LYS A 139 -0.59 24.85 10.47
CA LYS A 139 -0.83 26.13 11.16
C LYS A 139 -0.54 27.33 10.26
N ASN A 140 0.59 27.32 9.55
CA ASN A 140 0.98 28.41 8.66
C ASN A 140 0.77 28.09 7.18
N LYS A 141 0.18 26.93 6.87
CA LYS A 141 -0.10 26.41 5.52
C LYS A 141 1.14 26.35 4.61
N ARG A 142 2.32 26.10 5.19
CA ARG A 142 3.58 26.04 4.44
C ARG A 142 3.91 24.61 4.01
N PHE A 143 4.10 24.43 2.70
CA PHE A 143 4.63 23.22 2.11
C PHE A 143 6.17 23.23 2.07
N THR A 144 6.79 22.09 2.34
CA THR A 144 8.24 21.88 2.32
C THR A 144 8.57 20.55 1.66
N VAL A 145 9.53 20.56 0.73
CA VAL A 145 10.13 19.34 0.19
C VAL A 145 11.17 18.85 1.18
N VAL A 146 10.95 17.68 1.77
CA VAL A 146 11.86 17.08 2.76
C VAL A 146 12.97 16.35 2.02
N TYR A 147 12.58 15.58 1.00
CA TYR A 147 13.50 14.86 0.15
C TYR A 147 12.84 14.50 -1.18
N THR A 148 13.64 14.53 -2.23
CA THR A 148 13.23 14.16 -3.58
C THR A 148 14.42 13.53 -4.28
N ASN A 149 14.16 12.53 -5.11
CA ASN A 149 15.17 11.93 -5.95
C ASN A 149 14.52 11.58 -7.28
N LYS A 150 15.20 11.90 -8.37
CA LYS A 150 14.74 11.61 -9.73
C LYS A 150 14.77 10.12 -10.05
N SER A 151 15.53 9.32 -9.30
CA SER A 151 15.66 7.88 -9.51
C SER A 151 14.80 7.03 -8.57
N MET A 152 13.91 7.62 -7.78
CA MET A 152 13.29 6.92 -6.65
C MET A 152 12.28 5.86 -7.10
N PRO A 153 12.45 4.59 -6.70
CA PRO A 153 11.40 3.59 -6.82
C PRO A 153 10.47 3.62 -5.60
N TYR A 154 9.18 3.40 -5.87
CA TYR A 154 8.06 3.15 -4.97
C TYR A 154 8.26 3.35 -3.45
N LEU A 155 8.03 4.55 -2.91
CA LEU A 155 7.80 4.72 -1.46
C LEU A 155 6.32 4.55 -1.16
N ASN A 156 5.95 3.79 -0.12
CA ASN A 156 4.55 3.48 0.15
C ASN A 156 4.07 4.03 1.51
N ASP A 157 4.21 3.29 2.60
CA ASP A 157 3.82 3.73 3.94
C ASP A 157 5.04 4.02 4.79
N PHE A 158 4.83 4.74 5.88
CA PHE A 158 5.91 5.06 6.81
C PHE A 158 5.38 5.34 8.22
N ASP A 159 6.30 5.29 9.17
CA ASP A 159 6.07 5.83 10.50
C ASP A 159 7.36 6.43 11.07
N PHE A 160 7.21 7.28 12.08
CA PHE A 160 8.30 7.91 12.80
C PHE A 160 8.85 6.98 13.88
N LEU A 161 10.17 6.87 13.95
CA LEU A 161 10.89 6.35 15.11
C LEU A 161 10.97 7.42 16.21
N GLN A 162 11.30 7.01 17.45
CA GLN A 162 11.41 7.95 18.58
C GLN A 162 12.43 9.07 18.35
N ASN A 163 13.51 8.79 17.62
CA ASN A 163 14.56 9.76 17.31
C ASN A 163 14.16 10.77 16.21
N GLY A 164 12.98 10.61 15.61
CA GLY A 164 12.46 11.47 14.53
C GLY A 164 12.83 11.01 13.12
N ASP A 165 13.63 9.95 12.96
CA ASP A 165 13.86 9.31 11.67
C ASP A 165 12.62 8.54 11.22
N LEU A 166 12.58 8.17 9.94
CA LEU A 166 11.45 7.46 9.35
C LEU A 166 11.84 6.01 9.05
N VAL A 167 10.95 5.08 9.38
CA VAL A 167 10.94 3.75 8.75
C VAL A 167 9.89 3.76 7.64
N LEU A 168 10.26 3.31 6.44
CA LEU A 168 9.39 3.32 5.26
C LEU A 168 9.36 1.95 4.60
N SER A 169 8.22 1.61 3.99
CA SER A 169 8.14 0.49 3.06
C SER A 169 8.47 0.94 1.63
N GLN A 170 9.23 0.09 0.95
CA GLN A 170 9.44 0.13 -0.48
C GLN A 170 8.95 -1.19 -1.08
N PRO A 171 7.76 -1.22 -1.71
CA PRO A 171 7.18 -2.45 -2.22
C PRO A 171 8.02 -3.15 -3.29
N SER A 172 8.78 -2.40 -4.09
CA SER A 172 9.69 -2.96 -5.09
C SER A 172 10.85 -2.02 -5.37
N GLU A 173 12.03 -2.60 -5.61
CA GLU A 173 13.22 -1.86 -6.01
C GLU A 173 13.24 -1.42 -7.47
N THR A 174 12.50 -2.13 -8.34
CA THR A 174 12.61 -1.98 -9.80
C THR A 174 11.40 -1.31 -10.44
N HIS A 175 10.26 -1.28 -9.74
CA HIS A 175 8.97 -0.86 -10.26
C HIS A 175 8.28 0.09 -9.28
N ASN A 176 7.50 1.05 -9.79
CA ASN A 176 6.67 1.96 -9.00
C ASN A 176 5.19 1.53 -9.01
N ASP A 177 4.33 2.32 -8.32
CA ASP A 177 2.90 2.03 -8.14
C ASP A 177 2.13 1.79 -9.45
N GLU A 178 2.54 2.41 -10.56
CA GLU A 178 1.94 2.20 -11.89
C GLU A 178 2.08 0.74 -12.35
N TYR A 179 3.19 0.11 -12.00
CA TYR A 179 3.53 -1.26 -12.38
C TYR A 179 3.19 -2.27 -11.29
N PHE A 180 2.28 -1.94 -10.36
CA PHE A 180 1.85 -2.86 -9.30
C PHE A 180 1.43 -4.23 -9.83
N HIS A 181 0.68 -4.29 -10.92
CA HIS A 181 0.27 -5.54 -11.57
C HIS A 181 1.48 -6.41 -12.01
N ARG A 182 2.58 -5.79 -12.47
CA ARG A 182 3.84 -6.50 -12.75
C ARG A 182 4.44 -7.03 -11.45
N ILE A 183 4.58 -6.19 -10.43
CA ILE A 183 5.15 -6.58 -9.12
C ILE A 183 4.38 -7.78 -8.53
N ALA A 184 3.06 -7.69 -8.52
CA ALA A 184 2.13 -8.73 -8.10
C ALA A 184 2.35 -10.06 -8.86
N LEU A 185 2.43 -10.01 -10.19
CA LEU A 185 2.65 -11.18 -11.02
C LEU A 185 4.09 -11.73 -10.90
N GLU A 186 5.10 -10.88 -10.76
CA GLU A 186 6.47 -11.33 -10.54
C GLU A 186 6.57 -12.13 -9.25
N ASN A 187 5.91 -11.65 -8.19
CA ASN A 187 5.87 -12.25 -6.85
C ASN A 187 7.27 -12.63 -6.37
N LYS A 188 8.17 -11.63 -6.37
CA LYS A 188 9.56 -11.76 -5.95
C LYS A 188 9.78 -11.08 -4.59
N PRO A 189 10.73 -11.58 -3.79
CA PRO A 189 11.20 -10.89 -2.60
C PRO A 189 12.17 -9.77 -3.00
N ASN A 190 11.67 -8.68 -3.59
CA ASN A 190 12.50 -7.53 -3.99
C ASN A 190 11.98 -6.19 -3.41
N GLY A 191 11.18 -6.27 -2.35
CA GLY A 191 10.80 -5.14 -1.55
C GLY A 191 11.68 -5.01 -0.31
N ARG A 192 11.65 -3.84 0.32
CA ARG A 192 12.49 -3.48 1.46
C ARG A 192 11.74 -2.66 2.50
N LEU A 193 12.20 -2.73 3.74
CA LEU A 193 12.03 -1.66 4.72
C LEU A 193 13.29 -0.80 4.75
N LEU A 194 13.10 0.51 4.70
CA LEU A 194 14.16 1.49 4.67
C LEU A 194 14.12 2.35 5.93
N LEU A 195 15.30 2.72 6.44
CA LEU A 195 15.47 3.80 7.41
C LEU A 195 15.89 5.06 6.66
N PHE A 196 15.17 6.14 6.85
CA PHE A 196 15.52 7.47 6.35
C PHE A 196 15.99 8.36 7.49
N ASP A 197 17.29 8.70 7.46
CA ASP A 197 17.90 9.65 8.40
C ASP A 197 17.40 11.05 8.07
N MET A 198 16.58 11.63 8.95
CA MET A 198 15.94 12.91 8.72
C MET A 198 16.93 14.09 8.76
N LYS A 199 18.12 13.91 9.32
CA LYS A 199 19.17 14.94 9.39
C LYS A 199 20.08 14.90 8.17
N ARG A 200 20.58 13.72 7.82
CA ARG A 200 21.49 13.49 6.68
C ARG A 200 20.75 13.43 5.35
N LYS A 201 19.45 13.16 5.37
CA LYS A 201 18.61 12.93 4.17
C LYS A 201 19.09 11.74 3.35
N GLU A 202 19.45 10.65 4.05
CA GLU A 202 20.02 9.44 3.47
C GLU A 202 19.17 8.21 3.83
N PHE A 203 19.12 7.24 2.92
CA PHE A 203 18.47 5.96 3.15
C PHE A 203 19.48 4.88 3.52
N SER A 204 19.06 3.99 4.41
CA SER A 204 19.71 2.70 4.64
C SER A 204 18.67 1.59 4.65
N VAL A 205 19.08 0.36 4.30
CA VAL A 205 18.19 -0.80 4.30
C VAL A 205 18.13 -1.37 5.72
N LEU A 206 16.92 -1.54 6.25
CA LEU A 206 16.69 -2.21 7.53
C LEU A 206 16.42 -3.70 7.33
N VAL A 207 15.54 -4.02 6.37
CA VAL A 207 15.15 -5.39 6.02
C VAL A 207 14.97 -5.43 4.51
N ASP A 208 15.50 -6.46 3.86
CA ASP A 208 15.36 -6.73 2.43
C ASP A 208 14.69 -8.08 2.18
N GLU A 209 14.62 -8.47 0.91
CA GLU A 209 14.02 -9.72 0.45
C GLU A 209 12.55 -9.90 0.89
N LEU A 210 11.78 -8.81 0.87
CA LEU A 210 10.38 -8.80 1.26
C LEU A 210 9.44 -8.92 0.05
N TYR A 211 8.32 -9.61 0.25
CA TYR A 211 7.26 -9.79 -0.76
C TYR A 211 6.26 -8.64 -0.69
N THR A 212 6.57 -7.57 -1.42
CA THR A 212 5.72 -6.36 -1.53
C THR A 212 5.34 -5.81 -0.15
N PRO A 213 6.31 -5.34 0.65
CA PRO A 213 6.02 -4.69 1.92
C PRO A 213 5.17 -3.45 1.67
N ASN A 214 4.03 -3.33 2.36
CA ASN A 214 3.03 -2.30 2.07
C ASN A 214 2.88 -1.32 3.24
N GLY A 215 2.25 -1.75 4.32
CA GLY A 215 2.02 -0.96 5.53
C GLY A 215 3.16 -1.04 6.53
N VAL A 216 3.39 0.05 7.26
CA VAL A 216 4.37 0.13 8.36
C VAL A 216 3.77 0.86 9.55
N GLN A 217 3.95 0.30 10.73
CA GLN A 217 3.49 0.88 11.99
C GLN A 217 4.51 0.65 13.10
N VAL A 218 4.96 1.71 13.75
CA VAL A 218 5.83 1.64 14.93
C VAL A 218 4.93 1.61 16.17
N SER A 219 5.24 0.71 17.11
CA SER A 219 4.55 0.66 18.41
C SER A 219 4.72 1.98 19.16
N GLU A 220 3.64 2.56 19.67
CA GLU A 220 3.75 3.74 20.54
C GLU A 220 4.24 3.37 21.95
N GLU A 221 4.04 2.12 22.38
CA GLU A 221 4.39 1.65 23.74
C GLU A 221 5.90 1.66 23.98
N ASP A 222 6.67 1.03 23.09
CA ASP A 222 8.13 0.94 23.21
C ASP A 222 8.91 1.82 22.22
N GLY A 223 8.23 2.32 21.17
CA GLY A 223 8.80 3.14 20.09
C GLY A 223 9.94 2.50 19.29
N ASN A 224 10.15 1.19 19.42
CA ASN A 224 11.23 0.44 18.77
C ASN A 224 10.72 -0.80 18.03
N THR A 225 9.58 -1.36 18.43
CA THR A 225 8.95 -2.47 17.72
C THR A 225 8.25 -1.95 16.47
N ILE A 226 8.66 -2.49 15.33
CA ILE A 226 8.14 -2.13 14.01
C ILE A 226 7.32 -3.30 13.49
N PHE A 227 6.05 -3.04 13.17
CA PHE A 227 5.15 -3.94 12.48
C PHE A 227 5.11 -3.57 11.00
N PHE A 228 5.01 -4.57 10.13
CA PHE A 228 4.88 -4.35 8.70
C PHE A 228 4.07 -5.46 8.04
N SER A 229 3.34 -5.09 6.98
CA SER A 229 2.61 -6.05 6.14
C SER A 229 3.42 -6.46 4.93
N GLU A 230 3.44 -7.75 4.61
CA GLU A 230 3.91 -8.26 3.32
C GLU A 230 2.70 -8.67 2.48
N MET A 231 2.31 -7.79 1.56
CA MET A 231 1.08 -7.90 0.79
C MET A 231 1.00 -9.22 0.01
N MET A 232 2.10 -9.59 -0.64
CA MET A 232 2.17 -10.77 -1.52
C MET A 232 2.55 -12.06 -0.78
N ALA A 233 2.87 -11.96 0.52
CA ALA A 233 3.07 -13.09 1.43
C ALA A 233 1.90 -13.28 2.42
N TYR A 234 0.89 -12.40 2.39
CA TYR A 234 -0.36 -12.54 3.15
C TYR A 234 -0.13 -12.68 4.67
N GLN A 235 0.78 -11.86 5.20
CA GLN A 235 1.21 -11.93 6.59
C GLN A 235 1.60 -10.55 7.13
N ILE A 236 1.53 -10.42 8.45
CA ILE A 236 2.11 -9.32 9.21
C ILE A 236 3.29 -9.86 10.00
N LYS A 237 4.39 -9.13 9.98
CA LYS A 237 5.60 -9.41 10.74
C LYS A 237 5.93 -8.25 11.65
N ARG A 238 6.78 -8.51 12.65
CA ARG A 238 7.37 -7.48 13.48
C ARG A 238 8.82 -7.78 13.79
N PHE A 239 9.54 -6.76 14.21
CA PHE A 239 10.86 -6.89 14.84
C PHE A 239 11.10 -5.70 15.77
N ASP A 240 12.03 -5.87 16.70
CA ASP A 240 12.52 -4.80 17.57
C ASP A 240 13.78 -4.18 16.96
N ALA A 241 13.67 -2.92 16.53
CA ALA A 241 14.76 -2.20 15.87
C ALA A 241 15.96 -1.91 16.80
N SER A 242 15.79 -2.03 18.11
CA SER A 242 16.88 -1.84 19.09
C SER A 242 17.77 -3.08 19.24
N LYS A 243 17.29 -4.26 18.82
CA LYS A 243 18.02 -5.53 18.95
C LYS A 243 18.92 -5.79 17.74
N LYS A 244 20.14 -6.29 17.98
CA LYS A 244 21.04 -6.78 16.92
C LYS A 244 21.55 -8.19 17.25
N PRO A 245 21.48 -9.16 16.32
CA PRO A 245 20.84 -9.08 15.00
C PRO A 245 19.32 -8.87 15.10
N LEU A 246 18.71 -8.30 14.04
CA LEU A 246 17.26 -8.17 13.97
C LEU A 246 16.62 -9.56 13.98
N LYS A 247 15.62 -9.76 14.84
CA LYS A 247 14.84 -11.00 14.90
C LYS A 247 13.43 -10.69 14.40
N ILE A 248 13.13 -11.13 13.18
CA ILE A 248 11.82 -10.96 12.56
C ILE A 248 10.89 -12.08 13.02
N GLU A 249 9.75 -11.70 13.55
CA GLU A 249 8.72 -12.61 14.07
C GLU A 249 7.44 -12.45 13.25
N ILE A 250 6.78 -13.57 12.96
CA ILE A 250 5.44 -13.56 12.35
C ILE A 250 4.44 -13.21 13.44
N VAL A 251 3.65 -12.16 13.20
CA VAL A 251 2.55 -11.74 14.09
C VAL A 251 1.29 -12.49 13.73
N ILE A 252 0.96 -12.51 12.43
CA ILE A 252 -0.11 -13.33 11.87
C ILE A 252 0.27 -13.72 10.44
N ASP A 253 0.03 -14.96 10.08
CA ASP A 253 0.18 -15.50 8.74
C ASP A 253 -1.16 -15.92 8.15
N ARG A 254 -1.13 -16.40 6.90
CA ARG A 254 -2.27 -17.06 6.27
C ARG A 254 -3.51 -16.15 6.18
N LEU A 255 -3.32 -14.83 6.06
CA LEU A 255 -4.41 -13.87 5.91
C LEU A 255 -5.22 -14.16 4.64
N PRO A 256 -6.56 -14.14 4.65
CA PRO A 256 -7.38 -14.54 3.50
C PRO A 256 -7.33 -13.56 2.32
N GLY A 257 -6.70 -12.41 2.51
CA GLY A 257 -6.48 -11.39 1.49
C GLY A 257 -5.15 -10.67 1.65
N MET A 258 -4.84 -9.79 0.70
CA MET A 258 -3.61 -9.00 0.64
C MET A 258 -3.61 -7.90 1.71
N PRO A 259 -2.76 -7.96 2.75
CA PRO A 259 -2.72 -6.89 3.74
C PRO A 259 -2.17 -5.59 3.16
N ASP A 260 -2.76 -4.48 3.60
CA ASP A 260 -2.40 -3.12 3.16
C ASP A 260 -1.77 -2.32 4.33
N ASN A 261 -1.99 -1.00 4.36
CA ASN A 261 -1.65 -0.10 5.46
C ASN A 261 -2.24 -0.57 6.80
N ILE A 262 -1.38 -0.99 7.73
CA ILE A 262 -1.76 -1.43 9.09
C ILE A 262 -1.70 -0.29 10.09
N ARG A 263 -2.65 -0.20 11.03
CA ARG A 263 -2.69 0.86 12.04
C ARG A 263 -3.03 0.28 13.41
N PHE A 264 -2.51 0.87 14.46
CA PHE A 264 -3.02 0.59 15.80
C PHE A 264 -4.35 1.30 16.05
N ASP A 265 -5.16 0.71 16.92
CA ASP A 265 -6.22 1.44 17.60
C ASP A 265 -5.64 2.52 18.53
N ARG A 266 -6.52 3.30 19.16
CA ARG A 266 -6.11 4.41 20.03
C ARG A 266 -5.32 3.97 21.26
N ASN A 267 -5.53 2.74 21.71
CA ASN A 267 -4.88 2.20 22.90
C ASN A 267 -3.52 1.57 22.57
N GLY A 268 -3.23 1.30 21.28
CA GLY A 268 -2.02 0.59 20.87
C GLY A 268 -2.09 -0.92 21.04
N GLU A 269 -3.24 -1.46 21.42
CA GLU A 269 -3.41 -2.87 21.80
C GLU A 269 -3.92 -3.74 20.64
N THR A 270 -4.67 -3.13 19.72
CA THR A 270 -5.27 -3.81 18.57
C THR A 270 -4.64 -3.30 17.28
N LEU A 271 -4.05 -4.21 16.51
CA LEU A 271 -3.61 -3.92 15.15
C LEU A 271 -4.77 -4.13 14.18
N ILE A 272 -5.12 -3.06 13.47
CA ILE A 272 -6.13 -3.03 12.41
C ILE A 272 -5.45 -3.36 11.09
N ILE A 273 -5.94 -4.40 10.42
CA ILE A 273 -5.35 -4.97 9.21
C ILE A 273 -6.40 -4.96 8.10
N PRO A 274 -6.39 -3.94 7.23
CA PRO A 274 -7.21 -3.93 6.03
C PRO A 274 -6.67 -4.93 5.01
N LEU A 275 -7.57 -5.57 4.27
CA LEU A 275 -7.23 -6.52 3.22
C LEU A 275 -7.69 -5.98 1.87
N ALA A 276 -6.71 -5.57 1.06
CA ALA A 276 -6.86 -4.91 -0.23
C ALA A 276 -7.75 -5.69 -1.21
N GLU A 277 -7.42 -6.97 -1.35
CA GLU A 277 -7.99 -7.89 -2.32
C GLU A 277 -7.97 -9.31 -1.73
N GLU A 278 -8.75 -10.23 -2.30
CA GLU A 278 -8.62 -11.65 -2.00
C GLU A 278 -7.24 -12.18 -2.40
N ARG A 279 -6.86 -13.33 -1.85
CA ARG A 279 -5.66 -14.04 -2.32
C ARG A 279 -5.74 -14.29 -3.82
N MET A 280 -4.65 -14.01 -4.53
CA MET A 280 -4.53 -14.50 -5.89
C MET A 280 -4.54 -16.03 -5.90
N ASN A 281 -5.28 -16.62 -6.85
CA ASN A 281 -5.31 -18.06 -7.00
C ASN A 281 -3.96 -18.59 -7.53
N PHE A 282 -3.14 -19.16 -6.63
CA PHE A 282 -1.76 -19.57 -6.93
C PHE A 282 -1.66 -20.71 -7.93
N GLY A 283 -2.70 -21.52 -8.12
CA GLY A 283 -2.65 -22.65 -9.05
C GLY A 283 -2.23 -22.24 -10.47
N ILE A 284 -2.69 -21.07 -10.91
CA ILE A 284 -2.38 -20.50 -12.22
C ILE A 284 -1.06 -19.70 -12.18
N LEU A 285 -0.76 -19.05 -11.06
CA LEU A 285 0.46 -18.24 -10.87
C LEU A 285 1.74 -19.09 -10.64
N ASN A 286 1.62 -20.39 -10.41
CA ASN A 286 2.79 -21.26 -10.28
C ASN A 286 3.57 -21.45 -11.59
N TYR A 287 3.03 -20.97 -12.71
CA TYR A 287 3.62 -21.11 -14.03
C TYR A 287 4.11 -19.77 -14.58
N PRO A 288 5.44 -19.51 -14.59
CA PRO A 288 6.01 -18.27 -15.12
C PRO A 288 5.56 -17.90 -16.54
N PHE A 289 5.31 -18.90 -17.40
CA PHE A 289 4.79 -18.64 -18.73
C PHE A 289 3.37 -18.07 -18.69
N ILE A 290 2.48 -18.60 -17.84
CA ILE A 290 1.11 -18.07 -17.71
C ILE A 290 1.13 -16.63 -17.21
N LYS A 291 2.01 -16.31 -16.25
CA LYS A 291 2.20 -14.93 -15.77
C LYS A 291 2.59 -13.97 -16.90
N HIS A 292 3.44 -14.39 -17.84
CA HIS A 292 3.75 -13.58 -19.04
C HIS A 292 2.52 -13.37 -19.92
N TYR A 293 1.76 -14.41 -20.21
CA TYR A 293 0.53 -14.28 -21.01
C TYR A 293 -0.49 -13.37 -20.33
N MET A 294 -0.70 -13.52 -19.02
CA MET A 294 -1.57 -12.65 -18.23
C MET A 294 -1.12 -11.20 -18.30
N LEU A 295 0.18 -10.96 -18.15
CA LEU A 295 0.73 -9.61 -18.21
C LEU A 295 0.53 -8.98 -19.59
N LEU A 296 0.79 -9.72 -20.67
CA LEU A 296 0.61 -9.22 -22.03
C LEU A 296 -0.85 -8.87 -22.31
N ILE A 297 -1.79 -9.73 -21.89
CA ILE A 297 -3.22 -9.44 -22.00
C ILE A 297 -3.56 -8.17 -21.20
N TYR A 298 -3.02 -8.03 -19.98
CA TYR A 298 -3.23 -6.85 -19.16
C TYR A 298 -2.73 -5.57 -19.85
N GLU A 299 -1.50 -5.58 -20.37
CA GLU A 299 -0.91 -4.41 -21.02
C GLU A 299 -1.58 -4.07 -22.36
N MET A 300 -2.01 -5.07 -23.11
CA MET A 300 -2.69 -4.86 -24.40
C MET A 300 -4.09 -4.30 -24.25
N PHE A 301 -4.82 -4.69 -23.20
CA PHE A 301 -6.27 -4.41 -23.09
C PHE A 301 -6.67 -3.56 -21.89
N LEU A 302 -5.85 -3.46 -20.84
CA LEU A 302 -6.20 -2.85 -19.55
C LEU A 302 -5.27 -1.68 -19.16
N CYS A 303 -4.49 -1.14 -20.13
CA CYS A 303 -3.35 -0.24 -19.90
C CYS A 303 -3.62 1.00 -19.03
N ASP A 304 -4.87 1.42 -18.82
CA ASP A 304 -5.23 2.58 -17.98
C ASP A 304 -6.34 2.30 -16.96
N GLN A 305 -6.78 1.05 -16.84
CA GLN A 305 -7.82 0.66 -15.89
C GLN A 305 -7.21 -0.43 -15.02
N ARG A 306 -6.92 -0.14 -13.75
CA ARG A 306 -6.81 -1.24 -12.78
C ARG A 306 -8.15 -1.98 -12.91
N PRO A 307 -8.18 -3.21 -13.43
CA PRO A 307 -9.42 -3.92 -13.62
C PRO A 307 -10.16 -3.92 -12.29
N ASN A 308 -11.48 -3.78 -12.34
CA ASN A 308 -12.35 -3.81 -11.18
C ASN A 308 -12.37 -5.25 -10.64
N ILE A 309 -11.24 -5.70 -10.10
CA ILE A 309 -11.03 -7.04 -9.59
C ILE A 309 -11.43 -6.99 -8.13
N GLY A 310 -12.66 -7.40 -7.86
CA GLY A 310 -13.08 -7.85 -6.55
C GLY A 310 -14.08 -6.95 -5.85
N THR A 311 -15.13 -7.61 -5.37
CA THR A 311 -16.12 -7.17 -4.38
C THR A 311 -15.58 -7.22 -2.94
N PHE A 312 -14.26 -7.30 -2.78
CA PHE A 312 -13.65 -7.65 -1.51
C PHE A 312 -13.15 -6.41 -0.78
N ALA A 313 -13.80 -6.11 0.35
CA ALA A 313 -13.28 -5.18 1.34
C ALA A 313 -13.42 -5.87 2.70
N SER A 314 -12.29 -6.12 3.37
CA SER A 314 -12.26 -6.79 4.66
C SER A 314 -11.28 -6.14 5.61
N VAL A 315 -11.57 -6.21 6.91
CA VAL A 315 -10.74 -5.64 7.97
C VAL A 315 -10.67 -6.64 9.10
N LEU A 316 -9.46 -6.90 9.59
CA LEU A 316 -9.23 -7.71 10.77
C LEU A 316 -8.73 -6.83 11.90
N PHE A 317 -9.16 -7.17 13.11
CA PHE A 317 -8.71 -6.54 14.35
C PHE A 317 -7.96 -7.60 15.14
N LEU A 318 -6.65 -7.41 15.29
CA LEU A 318 -5.75 -8.38 15.91
C LEU A 318 -5.23 -7.84 17.24
N ASN A 319 -5.52 -8.52 18.34
CA ASN A 319 -4.90 -8.19 19.62
C ASN A 319 -3.44 -8.64 19.61
N ILE A 320 -2.50 -7.71 19.77
CA ILE A 320 -1.07 -8.00 19.63
C ILE A 320 -0.45 -8.73 20.84
N SER A 321 -1.14 -8.75 21.98
CA SER A 321 -0.65 -9.40 23.21
C SER A 321 -0.81 -10.92 23.15
N ASN A 322 -1.90 -11.40 22.53
CA ASN A 322 -2.24 -12.82 22.46
C ASN A 322 -2.31 -13.37 21.03
N GLY A 323 -2.28 -12.51 20.00
CA GLY A 323 -2.36 -12.90 18.58
C GLY A 323 -3.76 -13.31 18.12
N GLU A 324 -4.80 -12.98 18.88
CA GLU A 324 -6.18 -13.35 18.57
C GLU A 324 -6.85 -12.31 17.67
N ILE A 325 -7.60 -12.77 16.67
CA ILE A 325 -8.47 -11.92 15.87
C ILE A 325 -9.74 -11.67 16.68
N THR A 326 -9.91 -10.47 17.20
CA THR A 326 -11.05 -10.09 18.04
C THR A 326 -12.28 -9.73 17.21
N GLN A 327 -12.07 -9.19 16.02
CA GLN A 327 -13.13 -8.84 15.08
C GLN A 327 -12.66 -9.04 13.64
N ALA A 328 -13.59 -9.40 12.76
CA ALA A 328 -13.36 -9.54 11.33
C ALA A 328 -14.58 -9.01 10.59
N TRP A 329 -14.42 -7.91 9.85
CA TRP A 329 -15.51 -7.27 9.13
C TRP A 329 -15.31 -7.40 7.62
N ASN A 330 -16.40 -7.58 6.88
CA ASN A 330 -16.40 -7.70 5.42
C ASN A 330 -17.58 -6.94 4.81
N ASP A 331 -17.38 -6.37 3.61
CA ASP A 331 -18.47 -5.89 2.76
C ASP A 331 -18.98 -7.02 1.86
N LEU A 332 -20.03 -7.70 2.30
CA LEU A 332 -20.65 -8.79 1.53
C LEU A 332 -21.36 -8.29 0.25
N THR A 333 -21.54 -6.97 0.08
CA THR A 333 -22.23 -6.42 -1.09
C THR A 333 -21.32 -6.13 -2.26
N GLY A 334 -20.01 -6.01 -2.02
CA GLY A 334 -19.05 -5.61 -3.05
C GLY A 334 -19.27 -4.22 -3.62
N LYS A 335 -19.96 -3.35 -2.88
CA LYS A 335 -20.23 -1.96 -3.27
C LYS A 335 -19.27 -0.98 -2.60
N LYS A 336 -18.58 -1.44 -1.57
CA LYS A 336 -17.64 -0.67 -0.76
C LYS A 336 -16.20 -0.80 -1.27
N ASN A 337 -15.94 -1.58 -2.32
CA ASN A 337 -14.62 -1.89 -2.91
C ASN A 337 -13.61 -0.75 -2.89
N TRP A 338 -12.33 -1.09 -2.69
CA TRP A 338 -11.15 -0.22 -2.89
C TRP A 338 -11.03 1.03 -1.99
N TRP A 339 -12.12 1.57 -1.43
CA TRP A 339 -12.12 2.84 -0.67
C TRP A 339 -11.81 2.68 0.83
N TYR A 340 -11.78 1.46 1.37
CA TYR A 340 -11.65 1.21 2.81
C TYR A 340 -10.25 0.74 3.22
N ASN A 341 -9.40 0.34 2.27
CA ASN A 341 -8.20 -0.44 2.58
C ASN A 341 -7.07 0.36 3.22
N THR A 342 -7.25 1.66 3.40
CA THR A 342 -6.16 2.52 3.87
C THR A 342 -6.60 3.64 4.80
N SER A 343 -7.85 3.59 5.25
CA SER A 343 -8.53 4.75 5.80
C SER A 343 -9.31 4.45 7.09
N PHE A 344 -8.64 3.82 8.08
CA PHE A 344 -9.17 3.72 9.43
C PHE A 344 -8.64 4.88 10.27
N ALA A 345 -9.40 5.98 10.28
CA ALA A 345 -9.27 6.99 11.32
C ALA A 345 -10.31 6.65 12.40
N HIS A 346 -9.91 6.01 13.48
CA HIS A 346 -10.87 5.68 14.54
C HIS A 346 -11.03 6.80 15.58
N GLN A 347 -12.32 7.08 15.84
CA GLN A 347 -12.89 7.85 16.94
C GLN A 347 -12.68 7.21 18.31
#